data_AF-A0A7S2CBD4-F1
#
_entry.id   AF-A0A7S2CBD4-F1
#
_cell.length_a   1.000
_cell.length_b   1.000
_cell.length_c   1.000
_cell.angle_alpha   90.00
_cell.angle_beta   90.00
_cell.angle_gamma   90.00
#
_symmetry.space_group_name_H-M   'P 1'
#
loop_
_entity.id
_entity.type
_entity.pdbx_description
1 polymer ?
#
loop_
_entity_poly.entity_id
_entity_poly.type
_entity_poly.pdbx_seq_one_letter_code
_entity_poly.pdbx_strand_id
1 'polypeptide(L)'
;MATLSLLERAKSYDPDWIAIRASFGMNGIFMKSTDLRFFSDYLIEHQARRPPDHLVVEWFAGESKQSAAYKRGRKHFGFRYNLFDHLGHTSTLRKEKAKEMPICFEMLTRPIVFEVEAFNPRACPKDDLWPCPQNPVVERIDWVTEGMKKALAEKAQRMRH
;
A
#
# COMPACT_ATOMS: atom_id res chain seq x y z
N MET A 1 -4.83 1.74 -16.38
CA MET A 1 -3.48 1.34 -16.84
C MET A 1 -2.56 1.07 -15.66
N ALA A 2 -2.38 2.02 -14.73
CA ALA A 2 -1.49 1.86 -13.56
C ALA A 2 -1.78 0.63 -12.67
N THR A 3 -3.05 0.42 -12.30
CA THR A 3 -3.46 -0.68 -11.42
C THR A 3 -3.32 -2.06 -12.06
N LEU A 4 -3.66 -2.22 -13.35
CA LEU A 4 -3.52 -3.50 -14.05
C LEU A 4 -2.05 -3.94 -14.11
N SER A 5 -1.16 -3.04 -14.51
CA SER A 5 0.27 -3.31 -14.56
C SER A 5 0.87 -3.61 -13.17
N LEU A 6 0.34 -3.00 -12.09
CA LEU A 6 0.70 -3.33 -10.72
C LEU A 6 0.31 -4.76 -10.34
N LEU A 7 -0.94 -5.15 -10.63
CA LEU A 7 -1.45 -6.49 -10.31
C LEU A 7 -0.72 -7.59 -11.10
N GLU A 8 -0.44 -7.36 -12.39
CA GLU A 8 0.34 -8.29 -13.21
C GLU A 8 1.77 -8.46 -12.68
N ARG A 9 2.40 -7.37 -12.21
CA ARG A 9 3.73 -7.45 -11.60
C ARG A 9 3.71 -8.20 -10.27
N ALA A 10 2.75 -7.93 -9.40
CA ALA A 10 2.64 -8.67 -8.14
C ALA A 10 2.42 -10.17 -8.41
N LYS A 11 1.58 -10.50 -9.39
CA LYS A 11 1.33 -11.88 -9.84
C LYS A 11 2.58 -12.56 -10.38
N SER A 12 3.48 -11.85 -11.06
CA SER A 12 4.75 -12.43 -11.51
C SER A 12 5.75 -12.66 -10.37
N TYR A 13 5.62 -11.96 -9.24
CA TYR A 13 6.51 -12.10 -8.07
C TYR A 13 6.05 -13.21 -7.12
N ASP A 14 4.73 -13.34 -6.97
CA ASP A 14 4.08 -14.40 -6.21
C ASP A 14 2.64 -14.54 -6.71
N PRO A 15 2.28 -15.57 -7.50
CA PRO A 15 0.90 -15.71 -7.99
C PRO A 15 -0.12 -15.85 -6.86
N ASP A 16 0.32 -16.27 -5.67
CA ASP A 16 -0.51 -16.42 -4.48
C ASP A 16 -0.34 -15.27 -3.47
N TRP A 17 0.03 -14.06 -3.89
CA TRP A 17 0.08 -12.89 -2.99
C TRP A 17 -1.26 -12.63 -2.26
N ILE A 18 -1.19 -12.07 -1.04
CA ILE A 18 -2.36 -11.80 -0.17
C ILE A 18 -2.84 -10.35 -0.21
N ALA A 19 -1.91 -9.38 -0.29
CA ALA A 19 -2.25 -7.96 -0.30
C ALA A 19 -1.17 -7.10 -0.96
N ILE A 20 -1.58 -5.97 -1.54
CA ILE A 20 -0.68 -4.95 -2.09
C ILE A 20 -1.10 -3.57 -1.54
N ARG A 21 -0.20 -2.93 -0.82
CA ARG A 21 -0.32 -1.56 -0.31
C ARG A 21 0.03 -0.56 -1.41
N ALA A 22 -0.92 0.24 -1.86
CA ALA A 22 -0.75 1.24 -2.94
C ALA A 22 -1.27 2.65 -2.60
N SER A 23 -1.79 2.85 -1.38
CA SER A 23 -2.04 4.14 -0.75
C SER A 23 -2.15 3.94 0.76
N PHE A 24 -2.37 4.96 1.56
CA PHE A 24 -2.51 4.86 3.01
C PHE A 24 -3.96 4.55 3.45
N GLY A 25 -4.16 4.16 4.71
CA GLY A 25 -5.48 3.80 5.25
C GLY A 25 -6.06 2.52 4.63
N MET A 26 -7.35 2.23 4.78
CA MET A 26 -7.94 1.00 4.23
C MET A 26 -8.18 1.04 2.72
N ASN A 27 -8.43 2.22 2.13
CA ASN A 27 -8.74 2.35 0.70
C ASN A 27 -7.54 2.04 -0.20
N GLY A 28 -6.32 2.06 0.37
CA GLY A 28 -5.07 1.85 -0.35
C GLY A 28 -4.61 0.42 -0.49
N ILE A 29 -5.49 -0.58 -0.37
CA ILE A 29 -5.11 -2.00 -0.32
C ILE A 29 -5.81 -2.76 -1.42
N PHE A 30 -5.03 -3.42 -2.28
CA PHE A 30 -5.54 -4.42 -3.20
C PHE A 30 -5.47 -5.80 -2.56
N MET A 31 -6.55 -6.56 -2.67
CA MET A 31 -6.64 -7.96 -2.24
C MET A 31 -7.46 -8.75 -3.27
N LYS A 32 -7.30 -10.07 -3.27
CA LYS A 32 -8.09 -10.93 -4.16
C LYS A 32 -9.51 -11.09 -3.62
N SER A 33 -10.48 -11.22 -4.51
CA SER A 33 -11.88 -11.47 -4.13
C SER A 33 -12.04 -12.74 -3.28
N THR A 34 -11.19 -13.73 -3.50
CA THR A 34 -11.13 -14.98 -2.72
C THR A 34 -10.79 -14.77 -1.24
N ASP A 35 -10.12 -13.66 -0.89
CA ASP A 35 -9.74 -13.36 0.48
C ASP A 35 -10.77 -12.49 1.22
N LEU A 36 -11.71 -11.87 0.49
CA LEU A 36 -12.65 -10.89 1.05
C LEU A 36 -13.50 -11.45 2.18
N ARG A 37 -13.96 -12.71 2.06
CA ARG A 37 -14.82 -13.31 3.09
C ARG A 37 -14.06 -13.45 4.41
N PHE A 38 -12.88 -14.06 4.37
CA PHE A 38 -12.04 -14.23 5.56
C PHE A 38 -11.61 -12.89 6.15
N PHE A 39 -11.27 -11.93 5.31
CA PHE A 39 -10.93 -10.59 5.75
C PHE A 39 -12.10 -9.88 6.45
N SER A 40 -13.31 -9.95 5.87
CA SER A 40 -14.53 -9.39 6.47
C SER A 40 -14.83 -10.01 7.83
N ASP A 41 -14.79 -11.35 7.91
CA ASP A 41 -15.03 -12.07 9.16
C ASP A 41 -13.99 -11.67 10.23
N TYR A 42 -12.70 -11.53 9.83
CA TYR A 42 -11.64 -11.06 10.72
C TYR A 42 -11.88 -9.62 11.22
N LEU A 43 -12.29 -8.70 10.34
CA LEU A 43 -12.60 -7.33 10.75
C LEU A 43 -13.76 -7.28 11.74
N ILE A 44 -14.85 -8.01 11.47
CA ILE A 44 -16.03 -8.04 12.34
C ILE A 44 -15.68 -8.61 13.72
N GLU A 45 -14.89 -9.67 13.77
CA GLU A 45 -14.44 -10.31 15.01
C GLU A 45 -13.53 -9.38 15.84
N HIS A 46 -12.62 -8.65 15.19
CA HIS A 46 -11.54 -7.93 15.87
C HIS A 46 -11.73 -6.41 15.97
N GLN A 47 -12.77 -5.82 15.38
CA GLN A 47 -12.98 -4.36 15.31
C GLN A 47 -12.98 -3.63 16.66
N ALA A 48 -13.31 -4.31 17.76
CA ALA A 48 -13.28 -3.72 19.09
C ALA A 48 -11.86 -3.53 19.66
N ARG A 49 -10.87 -4.23 19.11
CA ARG A 49 -9.50 -4.31 19.65
C ARG A 49 -8.54 -3.28 19.06
N ARG A 50 -8.66 -3.00 17.76
CA ARG A 50 -7.79 -2.07 17.04
C ARG A 50 -8.58 -1.33 15.95
N PRO A 51 -8.14 -0.12 15.55
CA PRO A 51 -8.69 0.55 14.39
C PRO A 51 -8.65 -0.32 13.12
N PRO A 52 -9.60 -0.17 12.18
CA PRO A 52 -9.68 -1.00 10.98
C PRO A 52 -8.41 -1.00 10.10
N ASP A 53 -7.73 0.14 9.99
CA ASP A 53 -6.46 0.29 9.26
C ASP A 53 -5.29 -0.44 9.91
N HIS A 54 -5.31 -0.63 11.23
CA HIS A 54 -4.35 -1.49 11.93
C HIS A 54 -4.71 -2.97 11.77
N LEU A 55 -6.00 -3.32 11.83
CA LEU A 55 -6.45 -4.71 11.70
C LEU A 55 -6.15 -5.30 10.33
N VAL A 56 -6.27 -4.51 9.27
CA VAL A 56 -5.93 -5.01 7.93
C VAL A 56 -4.44 -5.33 7.79
N VAL A 57 -3.56 -4.51 8.39
CA VAL A 57 -2.12 -4.78 8.40
C VAL A 57 -1.80 -6.02 9.21
N GLU A 58 -2.35 -6.12 10.41
CA GLU A 58 -2.22 -7.32 11.25
C GLU A 58 -2.66 -8.61 10.52
N TRP A 59 -3.73 -8.51 9.73
CA TRP A 59 -4.29 -9.61 8.95
C TRP A 59 -3.35 -10.03 7.81
N PHE A 60 -3.00 -9.15 6.88
CA PHE A 60 -2.17 -9.57 5.75
C PHE A 60 -0.70 -9.79 6.14
N ALA A 61 -0.21 -9.10 7.19
CA ALA A 61 1.14 -9.29 7.69
C ALA A 61 1.28 -10.61 8.46
N GLY A 62 0.17 -11.17 8.98
CA GLY A 62 0.18 -12.43 9.71
C GLY A 62 0.67 -12.28 11.15
N GLU A 63 0.36 -11.16 11.81
CA GLU A 63 0.84 -10.86 13.17
C GLU A 63 0.14 -11.70 14.26
N SER A 64 -1.11 -12.14 14.02
CA SER A 64 -1.86 -12.98 14.95
C SER A 64 -1.77 -14.46 14.55
N LYS A 65 -2.03 -15.39 15.48
CA LYS A 65 -2.06 -16.83 15.16
C LYS A 65 -3.10 -17.15 14.07
N GLN A 66 -4.26 -16.52 14.15
CA GLN A 66 -5.36 -16.69 13.18
C GLN A 66 -4.96 -16.13 11.81
N SER A 67 -4.38 -14.92 11.76
CA SER A 67 -3.99 -14.30 10.50
C SER A 67 -2.78 -15.00 9.87
N ALA A 68 -1.80 -15.43 10.66
CA ALA A 68 -0.67 -16.23 10.20
C ALA A 68 -1.12 -17.57 9.60
N ALA A 69 -2.06 -18.26 10.26
CA ALA A 69 -2.64 -19.52 9.78
C ALA A 69 -3.36 -19.34 8.43
N TYR A 70 -4.06 -18.23 8.23
CA TYR A 70 -4.70 -17.91 6.95
C TYR A 70 -3.68 -17.46 5.88
N LYS A 71 -2.68 -16.67 6.27
CA LYS A 71 -1.64 -16.15 5.38
C LYS A 71 -0.85 -17.29 4.73
N ARG A 72 -0.53 -18.36 5.47
CA ARG A 72 0.22 -19.52 4.97
C ARG A 72 1.51 -19.15 4.22
N GLY A 73 2.18 -18.09 4.65
CA GLY A 73 3.41 -17.60 4.02
C GLY A 73 3.24 -16.80 2.73
N ARG A 74 2.00 -16.59 2.23
CA ARG A 74 1.72 -15.73 1.07
C ARG A 74 2.31 -14.35 1.23
N LYS A 75 2.92 -13.79 0.18
CA LYS A 75 3.55 -12.46 0.27
C LYS A 75 2.52 -11.35 0.24
N HIS A 76 2.81 -10.30 0.99
CA HIS A 76 2.20 -8.99 0.81
C HIS A 76 3.27 -8.04 0.26
N PHE A 77 2.84 -6.99 -0.45
CA PHE A 77 3.75 -6.05 -1.09
C PHE A 77 3.45 -4.59 -0.73
N GLY A 78 4.49 -3.79 -0.57
CA GLY A 78 4.45 -2.33 -0.59
C GLY A 78 4.74 -1.81 -1.98
N PHE A 79 3.80 -1.10 -2.60
CA PHE A 79 4.02 -0.37 -3.84
C PHE A 79 4.76 0.94 -3.57
N ARG A 80 5.63 1.33 -4.49
CA ARG A 80 6.51 2.49 -4.35
C ARG A 80 5.78 3.80 -4.19
N TYR A 81 4.63 3.97 -4.85
CA TYR A 81 3.97 5.27 -5.00
C TYR A 81 2.55 5.28 -4.44
N ASN A 82 2.12 6.42 -3.91
CA ASN A 82 0.74 6.64 -3.51
C ASN A 82 -0.15 6.82 -4.75
N LEU A 83 -1.19 5.99 -4.91
CA LEU A 83 -2.08 6.04 -6.08
C LEU A 83 -3.36 6.85 -5.87
N PHE A 84 -3.71 7.16 -4.62
CA PHE A 84 -4.98 7.83 -4.30
C PHE A 84 -4.74 9.15 -3.60
N ASP A 85 -5.58 10.14 -3.93
CA ASP A 85 -5.60 11.40 -3.23
C ASP A 85 -6.44 11.29 -1.95
N HIS A 86 -6.07 12.06 -0.93
CA HIS A 86 -6.84 12.11 0.29
C HIS A 86 -8.06 13.03 0.11
N LEU A 87 -9.27 12.52 0.33
CA LEU A 87 -10.46 13.37 0.40
C LEU A 87 -10.63 13.94 1.82
N GLY A 88 -10.36 15.24 1.97
CA GLY A 88 -10.58 16.00 3.21
C GLY A 88 -9.29 16.47 3.89
N HIS A 89 -9.35 17.60 4.61
CA HIS A 89 -8.20 18.21 5.30
C HIS A 89 -8.28 18.17 6.83
N THR A 90 -9.37 17.62 7.37
CA THR A 90 -9.67 17.58 8.81
C THR A 90 -9.93 16.15 9.21
N SER A 91 -9.24 15.66 10.23
CA SER A 91 -9.50 14.32 10.76
C SER A 91 -10.88 14.28 11.40
N THR A 92 -11.66 13.23 11.12
CA THR A 92 -12.92 12.97 11.82
C THR A 92 -12.70 12.53 13.27
N LEU A 93 -11.50 12.06 13.59
CA LEU A 93 -11.12 11.53 14.91
C LEU A 93 -10.50 12.59 15.83
N ARG A 94 -9.88 13.62 15.25
CA ARG A 94 -9.24 14.72 16.00
C ARG A 94 -9.59 16.00 15.26
N LYS A 95 -10.19 16.99 15.93
CA LYS A 95 -10.55 18.31 15.36
C LYS A 95 -9.32 19.16 14.96
N GLU A 96 -8.19 18.52 14.71
CA GLU A 96 -6.94 19.09 14.25
C GLU A 96 -6.85 18.93 12.73
N LYS A 97 -6.10 19.81 12.06
CA LYS A 97 -5.72 19.58 10.67
C LYS A 97 -5.01 18.24 10.59
N ALA A 98 -5.42 17.39 9.64
CA ALA A 98 -4.65 16.18 9.36
C ALA A 98 -3.19 16.59 9.06
N LYS A 99 -2.22 15.83 9.57
CA LYS A 99 -0.83 15.96 9.10
C LYS A 99 -0.81 15.89 7.58
N GLU A 100 0.17 16.54 6.94
CA GLU A 100 0.34 16.47 5.49
C GLU A 100 0.27 15.01 5.02
N MET A 101 -0.80 14.69 4.30
CA MET A 101 -1.02 13.36 3.74
C MET A 101 -0.30 13.30 2.39
N PRO A 102 0.25 12.14 2.00
CA PRO A 102 0.91 12.01 0.70
C PRO A 102 -0.10 12.29 -0.41
N ILE A 103 0.28 13.12 -1.37
CA ILE A 103 -0.49 13.26 -2.60
C ILE A 103 -0.13 12.13 -3.57
N CYS A 104 -0.80 12.09 -4.73
CA CYS A 104 -0.49 11.13 -5.77
C CYS A 104 1.01 11.14 -6.13
N PHE A 105 1.57 9.94 -6.23
CA PHE A 105 2.95 9.65 -6.63
C PHE A 105 4.04 10.01 -5.63
N GLU A 106 3.68 10.39 -4.41
CA GLU A 106 4.63 10.38 -3.31
C GLU A 106 5.02 8.96 -2.90
N MET A 107 6.23 8.79 -2.39
CA MET A 107 6.72 7.47 -2.02
C MET A 107 6.02 6.96 -0.76
N LEU A 108 5.53 5.72 -0.78
CA LEU A 108 4.92 5.07 0.39
C LEU A 108 5.99 4.42 1.28
N THR A 109 6.70 5.26 2.02
CA THR A 109 7.70 4.83 3.02
C THR A 109 7.22 5.11 4.45
N ARG A 110 7.98 4.68 5.45
CA ARG A 110 7.80 5.18 6.82
C ARG A 110 7.99 6.71 6.87
N PRO A 111 7.25 7.43 7.74
CA PRO A 111 6.24 6.94 8.67
C PRO A 111 4.80 6.95 8.12
N ILE A 112 4.62 7.10 6.80
CA ILE A 112 3.30 7.23 6.16
C ILE A 112 2.47 5.95 6.29
N VAL A 113 3.14 4.81 6.15
CA VAL A 113 2.57 3.46 6.26
C VAL A 113 3.36 2.63 7.28
N PHE A 114 2.81 1.49 7.71
CA PHE A 114 3.49 0.62 8.67
C PHE A 114 4.77 0.02 8.06
N GLU A 115 5.74 -0.34 8.91
CA GLU A 115 7.04 -0.84 8.46
C GLU A 115 6.95 -2.07 7.56
N VAL A 116 6.06 -3.00 7.89
CA VAL A 116 5.89 -4.26 7.16
C VAL A 116 5.33 -4.07 5.75
N GLU A 117 4.72 -2.93 5.44
CA GLU A 117 4.10 -2.62 4.15
C GLU A 117 4.76 -1.42 3.45
N ALA A 118 5.77 -0.80 4.08
CA ALA A 118 6.50 0.32 3.54
C ALA A 118 7.42 -0.12 2.41
N PHE A 119 7.38 0.58 1.28
CA PHE A 119 8.34 0.34 0.22
C PHE A 119 9.77 0.60 0.70
N ASN A 120 10.71 -0.30 0.37
CA ASN A 120 12.11 -0.13 0.72
C ASN A 120 12.94 0.22 -0.53
N PRO A 121 13.21 1.53 -0.79
CA PRO A 121 13.94 1.95 -1.98
C PRO A 121 15.41 1.54 -1.96
N ARG A 122 15.99 1.21 -0.79
CA ARG A 122 17.36 0.72 -0.70
C ARG A 122 17.46 -0.75 -1.13
N ALA A 123 16.47 -1.56 -0.73
CA ALA A 123 16.42 -2.97 -1.11
C ALA A 123 15.98 -3.15 -2.57
N CYS A 124 15.07 -2.30 -3.06
CA CYS A 124 14.47 -2.42 -4.39
C CYS A 124 14.56 -1.10 -5.20
N PRO A 125 15.76 -0.56 -5.47
CA PRO A 125 15.92 0.77 -6.08
C PRO A 125 15.35 0.87 -7.50
N LYS A 126 15.37 -0.25 -8.24
CA LYS A 126 14.93 -0.37 -9.63
C LYS A 126 13.55 -1.03 -9.78
N ASP A 127 12.86 -1.24 -8.68
CA ASP A 127 11.53 -1.81 -8.67
C ASP A 127 10.51 -0.80 -8.16
N ASP A 128 9.24 -1.19 -8.26
CA ASP A 128 8.11 -0.46 -7.74
C ASP A 128 7.31 -1.31 -6.74
N LEU A 129 7.70 -2.58 -6.52
CA LEU A 129 7.20 -3.41 -5.42
C LEU A 129 8.33 -3.79 -4.45
N TRP A 130 8.00 -3.85 -3.17
CA TRP A 130 8.84 -4.45 -2.13
C TRP A 130 8.02 -5.46 -1.32
N PRO A 131 8.56 -6.65 -1.00
CA PRO A 131 9.85 -7.19 -1.44
C PRO A 131 9.89 -7.49 -2.94
N CYS A 132 10.99 -7.14 -3.60
CA CYS A 132 11.26 -7.47 -5.00
C CYS A 132 12.05 -8.80 -5.12
N PRO A 133 11.90 -9.54 -6.22
CA PRO A 133 12.74 -10.69 -6.52
C PRO A 133 14.18 -10.25 -6.83
N GLN A 134 15.15 -11.12 -6.55
CA GLN A 134 16.56 -10.87 -6.88
C GLN A 134 16.79 -10.77 -8.39
N ASN A 135 16.01 -11.53 -9.18
CA ASN A 135 16.02 -11.52 -10.64
C ASN A 135 14.63 -11.13 -11.14
N PRO A 136 14.36 -9.85 -11.40
CA PRO A 136 13.07 -9.40 -11.93
C PRO A 136 12.84 -10.01 -13.31
N VAL A 137 11.69 -10.67 -13.49
CA VAL A 137 11.30 -11.31 -14.76
C VAL A 137 10.69 -10.31 -15.74
N VAL A 138 10.31 -9.12 -15.25
CA VAL A 138 9.62 -8.09 -16.04
C VAL A 138 10.43 -6.80 -15.97
N GLU A 139 10.72 -6.19 -17.12
CA GLU A 139 11.35 -4.87 -17.18
C GLU A 139 10.55 -3.85 -16.36
N ARG A 140 11.25 -2.93 -15.71
CA ARG A 140 10.63 -1.85 -14.94
C ARG A 140 9.72 -1.04 -15.87
N ILE A 141 8.43 -0.97 -15.54
CA ILE A 141 7.52 -0.04 -16.20
C ILE A 141 7.90 1.32 -15.64
N ASP A 142 8.40 2.21 -16.50
CA ASP A 142 8.63 3.58 -16.09
C ASP A 142 7.27 4.24 -15.89
N TRP A 143 6.79 4.20 -14.64
CA TRP A 143 5.49 4.74 -14.29
C TRP A 143 5.42 6.24 -14.50
N VAL A 144 6.56 6.93 -14.58
CA VAL A 144 6.72 8.38 -14.70
C VAL A 144 6.14 8.88 -16.02
N THR A 145 4.83 8.80 -16.09
CA THR A 145 4.00 9.44 -17.09
C THR A 145 4.04 10.93 -16.87
N GLU A 146 3.63 11.68 -17.87
CA GLU A 146 3.54 13.15 -17.77
C GLU A 146 2.62 13.59 -16.62
N GLY A 147 1.63 12.76 -16.25
CA GLY A 147 0.80 12.96 -15.06
C GLY A 147 1.56 12.88 -13.74
N MET A 148 2.57 12.00 -13.63
CA MET A 148 3.43 11.92 -12.44
C MET A 148 4.33 13.15 -12.31
N LYS A 149 4.93 13.59 -13.42
CA LYS A 149 5.76 14.81 -13.43
C LYS A 149 4.94 16.03 -13.03
N LYS A 150 3.71 16.14 -13.54
CA LYS A 150 2.78 17.23 -13.23
C LYS A 150 2.41 17.26 -11.73
N ALA A 151 2.03 16.13 -11.14
CA ALA A 151 1.66 16.06 -9.72
C ALA A 151 2.83 16.46 -8.80
N LEU A 152 4.05 15.99 -9.11
CA LEU A 152 5.26 16.36 -8.37
C LEU A 152 5.59 17.86 -8.51
N ALA A 153 5.42 18.43 -9.71
CA ALA A 153 5.63 19.87 -9.94
C ALA A 153 4.62 20.74 -9.17
N GLU A 154 3.34 20.35 -9.13
CA GLU A 154 2.29 21.05 -8.39
C GLU A 154 2.59 21.07 -6.87
N LYS A 155 3.09 19.96 -6.29
CA LYS A 155 3.55 19.95 -4.89
C LYS A 155 4.73 20.88 -4.67
N ALA A 156 5.73 20.83 -5.55
CA ALA A 156 6.92 21.68 -5.46
C ALA A 156 6.57 23.18 -5.53
N GLN A 157 5.42 23.54 -6.11
CA GLN A 157 4.89 24.89 -6.11
C GLN A 157 4.13 25.21 -4.81
N ARG A 158 3.35 24.28 -4.26
CA ARG A 158 2.64 24.44 -2.97
C ARG A 158 3.57 24.58 -1.77
N MET A 159 4.73 23.91 -1.77
CA MET A 159 5.71 24.00 -0.66
C MET A 159 6.54 25.29 -0.66
N ARG A 160 6.38 26.18 -1.64
CA ARG A 160 7.08 27.49 -1.71
C ARG A 160 6.27 28.64 -1.14
N HIS A 161 5.06 28.37 -0.66
CA HIS A 161 4.13 29.32 -0.06
C HIS A 161 3.78 28.88 1.36
#